data_AF-A0A8X6NCA4-F1
#
_entry.id   AF-A0A8X6NCA4-F1
#
_cell.length_a   1.000
_cell.length_b   1.000
_cell.length_c   1.000
_cell.angle_alpha   90.00
_cell.angle_beta   90.00
_cell.angle_gamma   90.00
#
_symmetry.space_group_name_H-M   'P 1'
#
loop_
_entity.id
_entity.type
_entity.pdbx_description
1 polymer ?
#
loop_
_entity_poly.entity_id
_entity_poly.type
_entity_poly.pdbx_seq_one_letter_code
_entity_poly.pdbx_strand_id
1 'polypeptide(L)'
;MVQPNGEPIHCIRNYDGDHKISPRYFCVATRRIGDIILNPPAEKPYTALRDRLCSQYDDSEEQRLRDLISGMQLGDRKPSRLLLEMRSKAGNRMPKELLKSLFLQRLPTYVQQILAISNDRLEKLAEMADGIMAATSHTS
;
A
#
# COMPACT_ATOMS: atom_id res chain seq x y z
N MET A 1 12.34 31.03 -32.88
CA MET A 1 12.81 31.96 -31.84
C MET A 1 14.31 31.74 -31.70
N VAL A 2 15.12 32.78 -31.57
CA VAL A 2 16.61 32.73 -31.55
C VAL A 2 17.07 33.21 -30.17
N GLN A 3 18.12 32.61 -29.61
CA GLN A 3 18.72 33.09 -28.36
C GLN A 3 19.42 34.46 -28.61
N PRO A 4 19.48 35.37 -27.63
CA PRO A 4 19.98 36.74 -27.82
C PRO A 4 21.47 36.86 -28.22
N ASN A 5 22.18 35.74 -28.31
CA ASN A 5 23.58 35.61 -28.74
C ASN A 5 23.74 35.17 -30.22
N GLY A 6 22.66 34.99 -30.97
CA GLY A 6 22.72 34.73 -32.42
C GLY A 6 23.10 33.30 -32.82
N GLU A 7 23.17 32.36 -31.88
CA GLU A 7 23.34 30.94 -32.22
C GLU A 7 22.00 30.28 -32.64
N PRO A 8 22.02 29.33 -33.60
CA PRO A 8 20.82 28.57 -33.97
C PRO A 8 20.30 27.81 -32.77
N ILE A 9 19.02 27.96 -32.44
CA ILE A 9 18.37 27.06 -31.49
C ILE A 9 18.31 25.68 -32.16
N HIS A 10 19.21 24.79 -31.78
CA HIS A 10 19.17 23.39 -32.17
C HIS A 10 18.07 22.67 -31.39
N CYS A 11 16.82 23.10 -31.57
CA CYS A 11 15.64 22.46 -31.02
C CYS A 11 15.33 21.22 -31.84
N ILE A 12 15.30 20.09 -31.15
CA ILE A 12 14.88 18.76 -31.58
C ILE A 12 15.90 18.08 -32.49
N ARG A 13 16.94 17.47 -31.88
CA ARG A 13 17.53 16.29 -32.51
C ARG A 13 16.42 15.27 -32.67
N ASN A 14 16.28 14.81 -33.90
CA ASN A 14 15.43 13.72 -34.33
C ASN A 14 15.42 12.58 -33.31
N TYR A 15 14.23 12.04 -33.05
CA TYR A 15 14.09 10.70 -32.48
C TYR A 15 14.64 9.71 -33.50
N ASP A 16 15.94 9.43 -33.43
CA ASP A 16 16.54 8.26 -34.08
C ASP A 16 15.99 7.02 -33.37
N GLY A 17 15.23 6.22 -34.14
CA GLY A 17 14.40 5.10 -33.72
C GLY A 17 15.14 3.85 -33.26
N ASP A 18 16.22 3.99 -32.50
CA ASP A 18 17.01 2.84 -32.00
C ASP A 18 17.51 3.01 -30.56
N HIS A 19 16.81 3.79 -29.74
CA HIS A 19 17.05 3.80 -28.31
C HIS A 19 16.46 2.55 -27.66
N LYS A 20 17.18 1.42 -27.76
CA LYS A 20 17.02 0.32 -26.81
C LYS A 20 17.25 0.91 -25.42
N ILE A 21 16.19 0.97 -24.62
CA ILE A 21 16.25 1.39 -23.23
C ILE A 21 17.35 0.56 -22.57
N SER A 22 18.42 1.22 -22.13
CA SER A 22 19.60 0.55 -21.59
C SER A 22 19.19 -0.36 -20.41
N PRO A 23 19.62 -1.63 -20.36
CA PRO A 23 19.20 -2.62 -19.36
C PRO A 23 19.40 -2.17 -17.91
N ARG A 24 20.29 -1.20 -17.68
CA ARG A 24 20.60 -0.69 -16.33
C ARG A 24 19.52 0.24 -15.78
N TYR A 25 18.73 0.91 -16.63
CA TYR A 25 17.58 1.74 -16.19
C TYR A 25 16.33 0.92 -15.91
N PHE A 26 16.36 -0.38 -16.21
CA PHE A 26 15.26 -1.31 -15.91
C PHE A 26 15.30 -1.86 -14.48
N CYS A 27 16.15 -1.29 -13.62
CA CYS A 27 16.36 -1.79 -12.28
C CYS A 27 15.38 -1.14 -11.29
N VAL A 28 14.78 -2.01 -10.47
CA VAL A 28 13.98 -1.82 -9.25
C VAL A 28 12.45 -1.67 -9.36
N ALA A 29 11.83 -1.29 -10.50
CA ALA A 29 10.35 -1.10 -10.52
C ALA A 29 9.51 -1.99 -11.47
N THR A 30 10.08 -2.70 -12.45
CA THR A 30 9.26 -3.21 -13.58
C THR A 30 9.56 -4.63 -14.05
N ARG A 31 9.97 -5.58 -13.18
CA ARG A 31 10.29 -6.95 -13.64
C ARG A 31 9.12 -7.67 -14.33
N ARG A 32 7.88 -7.34 -13.99
CA ARG A 32 6.65 -7.90 -14.58
C ARG A 32 6.07 -7.11 -15.76
N ILE A 33 6.57 -5.88 -15.92
CA ILE A 33 6.49 -4.92 -17.03
C ILE A 33 7.17 -5.26 -18.35
N GLY A 34 8.31 -5.92 -18.17
CA GLY A 34 9.45 -5.76 -19.06
C GLY A 34 9.24 -6.38 -20.41
N ASP A 35 8.48 -7.46 -20.46
CA ASP A 35 8.05 -8.11 -21.70
C ASP A 35 7.24 -7.18 -22.59
N ILE A 36 6.28 -6.42 -22.04
CA ILE A 36 5.44 -5.50 -22.82
C ILE A 36 6.25 -4.27 -23.28
N ILE A 37 7.22 -3.82 -22.47
CA ILE A 37 8.07 -2.68 -22.82
C ILE A 37 9.16 -3.07 -23.83
N LEU A 38 9.74 -4.26 -23.70
CA LEU A 38 10.81 -4.76 -24.57
C LEU A 38 10.27 -5.35 -25.88
N ASN A 39 9.04 -5.86 -25.88
CA ASN A 39 8.37 -6.39 -27.06
C ASN A 39 6.90 -5.93 -27.07
N PRO A 40 6.61 -4.69 -27.50
CA PRO A 40 5.26 -4.17 -27.52
C PRO A 40 4.38 -4.95 -28.50
N PRO A 41 3.16 -5.36 -28.10
CA PRO A 41 2.24 -6.01 -29.02
C PRO A 41 1.86 -5.06 -30.18
N ALA A 42 1.72 -5.62 -31.37
CA ALA A 42 1.46 -4.86 -32.60
C ALA A 42 0.12 -4.11 -32.57
N GLU A 43 -0.86 -4.62 -31.82
CA GLU A 43 -2.12 -3.93 -31.56
C GLU A 43 -2.21 -3.42 -30.12
N LYS A 44 -2.53 -2.12 -29.99
CA LYS A 44 -2.84 -1.42 -28.73
C LYS A 44 -1.83 -1.65 -27.58
N PRO A 45 -0.53 -1.33 -27.79
CA PRO A 45 0.51 -1.54 -26.78
C PRO A 45 0.23 -0.81 -25.46
N TYR A 46 -0.38 0.37 -25.52
CA TYR A 46 -0.73 1.15 -24.33
C TYR A 46 -1.84 0.52 -23.49
N THR A 47 -2.84 -0.12 -24.10
CA THR A 47 -3.91 -0.77 -23.34
C THR A 47 -3.38 -2.04 -22.68
N ALA A 48 -2.59 -2.85 -23.40
CA ALA A 48 -1.95 -4.03 -22.83
C ALA A 48 -1.07 -3.67 -21.62
N LEU A 49 -0.30 -2.58 -21.72
CA LEU A 49 0.52 -2.07 -20.63
C LEU A 49 -0.32 -1.61 -19.43
N ARG A 50 -1.36 -0.80 -19.70
CA ARG A 50 -2.27 -0.28 -18.67
C ARG A 50 -2.98 -1.43 -17.94
N ASP A 51 -3.53 -2.37 -18.67
CA ASP A 51 -4.32 -3.46 -18.10
C ASP A 51 -3.42 -4.39 -17.27
N ARG A 52 -2.17 -4.62 -17.70
CA ARG A 52 -1.17 -5.37 -16.93
C ARG A 52 -0.72 -4.65 -15.66
N LEU A 53 -0.61 -3.33 -15.72
CA LEU A 53 -0.34 -2.50 -14.53
C LEU A 53 -1.50 -2.55 -13.54
N CYS A 54 -2.74 -2.41 -14.03
CA CYS A 54 -3.95 -2.53 -13.20
C CYS A 54 -4.02 -3.90 -12.54
N SER A 55 -3.88 -4.99 -13.31
CA SER A 55 -3.93 -6.36 -12.77
C SER A 55 -2.86 -6.60 -11.69
N GLN A 56 -1.63 -6.13 -11.89
CA GLN A 56 -0.59 -6.28 -10.86
C GLN A 56 -0.89 -5.49 -9.59
N TYR A 57 -1.46 -4.30 -9.74
CA TYR A 57 -1.84 -3.49 -8.61
C TYR A 57 -2.97 -4.18 -7.84
N ASP A 58 -3.99 -4.70 -8.53
CA ASP A 58 -5.10 -5.44 -7.93
C ASP A 58 -4.61 -6.72 -7.20
N ASP A 59 -3.73 -7.51 -7.81
CA ASP A 59 -3.10 -8.68 -7.16
C ASP A 59 -2.34 -8.29 -5.88
N SER A 60 -1.63 -7.15 -5.93
CA SER A 60 -0.91 -6.62 -4.79
C SER A 60 -1.86 -6.13 -3.69
N GLU A 61 -3.05 -5.63 -4.04
CA GLU A 61 -4.06 -5.22 -3.07
C GLU A 61 -4.70 -6.41 -2.38
N GLU A 62 -5.07 -7.44 -3.13
CA GLU A 62 -5.63 -8.66 -2.58
C GLU A 62 -4.63 -9.35 -1.65
N GLN A 63 -3.35 -9.38 -2.02
CA GLN A 63 -2.29 -9.90 -1.16
C GLN A 63 -2.15 -9.08 0.13
N ARG A 64 -2.21 -7.75 0.03
CA ARG A 64 -2.12 -6.86 1.18
C ARG A 64 -3.28 -7.05 2.15
N LEU A 65 -4.50 -7.28 1.65
CA LEU A 65 -5.66 -7.63 2.46
C LEU A 65 -5.49 -9.02 3.09
N ARG A 66 -5.04 -10.03 2.34
CA ARG A 66 -4.71 -11.36 2.88
C ARG A 66 -3.69 -11.28 4.00
N ASP A 67 -2.64 -10.48 3.84
CA ASP A 67 -1.61 -10.27 4.86
C ASP A 67 -2.19 -9.60 6.11
N LEU A 68 -3.13 -8.67 5.94
CA LEU A 68 -3.86 -8.02 7.04
C LEU A 68 -4.67 -9.04 7.86
N ILE A 69 -5.38 -9.94 7.17
CA ILE A 69 -6.24 -10.97 7.77
C ILE A 69 -5.41 -12.12 8.36
N SER A 70 -4.28 -12.46 7.77
CA SER A 70 -3.50 -13.64 8.17
C SER A 70 -2.40 -13.31 9.18
N GLY A 71 -1.82 -12.11 9.10
CA GLY A 71 -0.48 -11.85 9.65
C GLY A 71 -0.39 -10.94 10.87
N MET A 72 -1.46 -10.23 11.26
CA MET A 72 -1.38 -9.28 12.38
C MET A 72 -1.86 -9.88 13.69
N GLN A 73 -0.88 -10.30 14.50
CA GLN A 73 -1.08 -10.74 15.87
C GLN A 73 -0.76 -9.59 16.82
N LEU A 74 -1.55 -9.47 17.90
CA LEU A 74 -1.30 -8.47 18.94
C LEU A 74 0.00 -8.76 19.70
N GLY A 75 0.26 -10.04 20.03
CA GLY A 75 1.43 -10.44 20.83
C GLY A 75 1.53 -9.61 22.11
N ASP A 76 2.75 -9.16 22.44
CA ASP A 76 3.03 -8.26 23.57
C ASP A 76 2.96 -6.76 23.18
N ARG A 77 2.42 -6.45 22.00
CA ARG A 77 2.39 -5.07 21.48
C ARG A 77 1.17 -4.32 22.02
N LYS A 78 1.32 -3.00 22.13
CA LYS A 78 0.20 -2.10 22.44
C LYS A 78 -0.87 -2.16 21.34
N PRO A 79 -2.16 -2.31 21.68
CA PRO A 79 -3.29 -2.18 20.76
C PRO A 79 -3.21 -0.94 19.84
N SER A 80 -2.83 0.23 20.35
CA SER A 80 -2.66 1.44 19.53
C SER A 80 -1.61 1.30 18.44
N ARG A 81 -0.50 0.59 18.73
CA ARG A 81 0.56 0.32 17.76
C ARG A 81 0.08 -0.66 16.69
N LEU A 82 -0.66 -1.69 17.09
CA LEU A 82 -1.27 -2.64 16.15
C LEU A 82 -2.23 -1.91 15.20
N LEU A 83 -3.08 -1.03 15.71
CA LEU A 83 -4.00 -0.26 14.89
C LEU A 83 -3.27 0.59 13.84
N LEU A 84 -2.17 1.24 14.22
CA LEU A 84 -1.38 2.05 13.29
C LEU A 84 -0.80 1.19 12.15
N GLU A 85 -0.31 0.00 12.48
CA GLU A 85 0.18 -0.96 11.49
C GLU A 85 -0.95 -1.45 10.57
N MET A 86 -2.12 -1.77 11.15
CA MET A 86 -3.29 -2.17 10.37
C MET A 86 -3.72 -1.06 9.42
N ARG A 87 -3.73 0.21 9.84
CA ARG A 87 -4.07 1.34 8.97
C ARG A 87 -3.03 1.58 7.89
N SER A 88 -1.75 1.47 8.24
CA SER A 88 -0.65 1.57 7.27
C SER A 88 -0.76 0.48 6.22
N LYS A 89 -1.14 -0.75 6.58
CA LYS A 89 -1.35 -1.87 5.65
C LYS A 89 -2.73 -1.87 4.98
N ALA A 90 -3.78 -1.30 5.55
CA ALA A 90 -5.07 -1.21 4.88
C ALA A 90 -5.10 -0.11 3.80
N GLY A 91 -4.29 0.93 3.97
CA GLY A 91 -4.31 2.09 3.08
C GLY A 91 -5.68 2.81 3.13
N ASN A 92 -6.04 3.47 2.03
CA ASN A 92 -7.25 4.31 1.97
C ASN A 92 -8.49 3.60 1.42
N ARG A 93 -8.39 2.29 1.11
CA ARG A 93 -9.46 1.55 0.41
C ARG A 93 -10.30 0.64 1.32
N MET A 94 -9.86 0.42 2.56
CA MET A 94 -10.60 -0.45 3.48
C MET A 94 -11.67 0.33 4.26
N PRO A 95 -12.92 -0.15 4.34
CA PRO A 95 -13.96 0.48 5.14
C PRO A 95 -13.55 0.58 6.61
N LYS A 96 -13.82 1.73 7.23
CA LYS A 96 -13.51 1.96 8.66
C LYS A 96 -14.17 0.93 9.57
N GLU A 97 -15.39 0.52 9.25
CA GLU A 97 -16.14 -0.50 10.01
C GLU A 97 -15.47 -1.88 9.93
N LEU A 98 -14.96 -2.26 8.75
CA LEU A 98 -14.23 -3.51 8.59
C LEU A 98 -12.91 -3.46 9.37
N LEU A 99 -12.18 -2.34 9.30
CA LEU A 99 -10.95 -2.13 10.09
C LEU A 99 -11.23 -2.24 11.59
N LYS A 100 -12.33 -1.64 12.06
CA LYS A 100 -12.77 -1.70 13.44
C LYS A 100 -13.09 -3.13 13.87
N SER A 101 -13.87 -3.87 13.07
CA SER A 101 -14.20 -5.27 13.35
C SER A 101 -12.94 -6.14 13.43
N LEU A 102 -12.05 -6.03 12.44
CA LEU A 102 -10.78 -6.77 12.43
C LEU A 102 -9.91 -6.41 13.63
N PHE A 103 -9.81 -5.13 13.99
CA PHE A 103 -9.03 -4.69 15.14
C PHE A 103 -9.55 -5.32 16.43
N LEU A 104 -10.86 -5.25 16.67
CA LEU A 104 -11.49 -5.85 17.85
C LEU A 104 -11.25 -7.36 17.91
N GLN A 105 -11.37 -8.08 16.79
CA GLN A 105 -11.11 -9.52 16.72
C GLN A 105 -9.68 -9.91 17.11
N ARG A 106 -8.70 -9.00 17.03
CA ARG A 106 -7.30 -9.25 17.43
C ARG A 106 -7.02 -8.99 18.91
N LEU A 107 -7.93 -8.34 19.61
CA LEU A 107 -7.78 -8.08 21.05
C LEU A 107 -8.14 -9.31 21.87
N PRO A 108 -7.62 -9.45 23.10
CA PRO A 108 -8.07 -10.49 24.02
C PRO A 108 -9.56 -10.32 24.34
N THR A 109 -10.26 -11.44 24.59
CA THR A 109 -11.72 -11.46 24.81
C THR A 109 -12.19 -10.50 25.90
N TYR A 110 -11.45 -10.37 27.00
CA TYR A 110 -11.82 -9.47 28.10
C TYR A 110 -11.82 -7.99 27.67
N VAL A 111 -10.84 -7.59 26.85
CA VAL A 111 -10.77 -6.22 26.29
C VAL A 111 -11.91 -6.01 25.29
N GLN A 112 -12.20 -6.99 24.45
CA GLN A 112 -13.32 -6.93 23.49
C GLN A 112 -14.66 -6.70 24.19
N GLN A 113 -14.93 -7.42 25.29
CA GLN A 113 -16.18 -7.31 26.03
C GLN A 113 -16.37 -5.92 26.65
N ILE A 114 -15.31 -5.33 27.19
CA ILE A 114 -15.34 -3.98 27.75
C ILE A 114 -15.59 -2.94 26.65
N LEU A 115 -14.90 -3.09 25.51
CA LEU A 115 -15.00 -2.16 24.39
C LEU A 115 -16.27 -2.32 23.54
N ALA A 116 -16.93 -3.48 23.60
CA ALA A 116 -18.16 -3.76 22.82
C ALA A 116 -19.31 -2.81 23.17
N ILE A 117 -19.31 -2.26 24.37
CA ILE A 117 -20.32 -1.32 24.87
C ILE A 117 -20.03 0.11 24.36
N SER A 118 -18.79 0.38 23.94
CA SER A 118 -18.33 1.70 23.52
C SER A 118 -18.54 1.90 22.00
N ASN A 119 -19.36 2.88 21.62
CA ASN A 119 -19.54 3.26 20.21
C ASN A 119 -18.56 4.37 19.74
N ASP A 120 -17.38 4.41 20.34
CA ASP A 120 -16.37 5.44 20.08
C ASP A 120 -15.62 5.21 18.75
N ARG A 121 -14.84 6.23 18.37
CA ARG A 121 -13.92 6.17 17.22
C ARG A 121 -12.82 5.13 17.46
N LEU A 122 -12.34 4.53 16.38
CA LEU A 122 -11.36 3.44 16.42
C LEU A 122 -10.06 3.82 17.15
N GLU A 123 -9.59 5.06 16.98
CA GLU A 123 -8.41 5.58 17.68
C GLU A 123 -8.61 5.60 19.19
N LYS A 124 -9.77 6.05 19.66
CA LYS A 124 -10.11 6.09 21.09
C LYS A 124 -10.31 4.69 21.67
N LEU A 125 -10.89 3.76 20.89
CA LEU A 125 -10.98 2.35 21.30
C LEU A 125 -9.60 1.74 21.51
N ALA A 126 -8.63 2.07 20.66
CA ALA A 126 -7.26 1.60 20.82
C ALA A 126 -6.55 2.20 22.04
N GLU A 127 -6.75 3.49 22.34
CA GLU A 127 -6.23 4.11 23.57
C GLU A 127 -6.84 3.47 24.84
N MET A 128 -8.14 3.20 24.84
CA MET A 128 -8.79 2.50 25.95
C MET A 128 -8.28 1.06 26.10
N ALA A 129 -8.07 0.36 24.98
CA ALA A 129 -7.47 -0.98 24.98
C ALA A 129 -6.07 -0.98 25.61
N ASP A 130 -5.24 0.02 25.27
CA ASP A 130 -3.91 0.19 25.88
C ASP A 130 -4.01 0.33 27.41
N GLY A 131 -4.94 1.16 27.89
CA GLY A 131 -5.16 1.37 29.33
C GLY A 131 -5.62 0.11 30.06
N ILE A 132 -6.56 -0.64 29.47
CA ILE A 132 -7.07 -1.90 30.03
C ILE A 132 -5.94 -2.93 30.14
N MET A 133 -5.13 -3.11 29.08
CA MET A 133 -4.03 -4.08 29.06
C MET A 133 -2.88 -3.68 30.02
N ALA A 134 -2.61 -2.39 30.17
CA ALA A 134 -1.65 -1.88 31.13
C ALA A 134 -2.10 -2.10 32.59
N ALA A 135 -3.39 -1.96 32.88
CA ALA A 135 -3.93 -2.21 34.22
C ALA A 135 -3.85 -3.70 34.61
N THR A 136 -4.06 -4.62 33.66
CA THR A 136 -4.01 -6.07 33.93
C THR A 136 -2.60 -6.64 34.09
N SER A 137 -1.58 -5.96 33.57
CA SER A 137 -0.18 -6.40 33.69
C SER A 137 0.46 -6.07 35.06
N HIS A 138 -0.17 -5.20 35.86
CA HIS A 138 0.29 -4.87 37.21
C HIS A 138 -0.26 -5.79 38.31
N THR A 139 -1.18 -6.70 37.97
CA THR A 139 -1.90 -7.57 38.92
C THR A 139 -1.47 -9.05 38.87
N SER A 140 -0.25 -9.35 38.40
CA SER A 140 0.35 -10.70 38.47
C SER A 140 1.72 -10.67 39.12
#